data_AF-A0A528IPC2-F1
#
_entry.id   AF-A0A528IPC2-F1
#
_cell.length_a   1.000
_cell.length_b   1.000
_cell.length_c   1.000
_cell.angle_alpha   90.00
_cell.angle_beta   90.00
_cell.angle_gamma   90.00
#
_symmetry.space_group_name_H-M   'P 1'
#
loop_
_entity.id
_entity.type
_entity.pdbx_description
1 polymer ?
#
loop_
_entity_poly.entity_id
_entity_poly.type
_entity_poly.pdbx_seq_one_letter_code
_entity_poly.pdbx_strand_id
1 'polypeptide(L)'
;PFKVVEFDIMYGEGVSKTGELVDLGVKAGVVEKSGAWFSYNSQRLGQGRENAKLFLRDNPDTAREIELALRQNAGLIAEKFLE
;
A
#
# COMPACT_ATOMS: atom_id res chain seq x y z
N PRO A 1 -11.44 -6.69 18.72
CA PRO A 1 -12.79 -6.16 18.41
C PRO A 1 -12.69 -4.63 18.29
N PHE A 2 -13.60 -3.96 17.58
CA PHE A 2 -13.65 -2.48 17.42
C PHE A 2 -12.58 -1.82 16.53
N LYS A 3 -11.80 -2.59 15.75
CA LYS A 3 -10.90 -2.01 14.73
C LYS A 3 -11.70 -1.63 13.49
N VAL A 4 -11.44 -0.45 12.94
CA VAL A 4 -12.06 0.08 11.72
C VAL A 4 -11.01 0.15 10.63
N VAL A 5 -11.43 -0.08 9.37
CA VAL A 5 -10.60 0.12 8.18
C VAL A 5 -11.41 0.89 7.14
N GLU A 6 -10.73 1.75 6.41
CA GLU A 6 -11.28 2.48 5.27
C GLU A 6 -10.55 2.03 4.01
N PHE A 7 -11.31 1.73 2.96
CA PHE A 7 -10.78 1.33 1.67
C PHE A 7 -11.69 1.79 0.53
N ASP A 8 -11.09 1.92 -0.66
CA ASP A 8 -11.81 2.32 -1.86
C ASP A 8 -12.50 1.11 -2.52
N ILE A 9 -13.74 1.31 -2.96
CA ILE A 9 -14.45 0.39 -3.87
C ILE A 9 -14.47 1.02 -5.27
N MET A 10 -13.85 0.35 -6.23
CA MET A 10 -13.78 0.75 -7.62
C MET A 10 -14.96 0.17 -8.39
N TYR A 11 -15.64 1.00 -9.17
CA TYR A 11 -16.75 0.56 -10.01
C TYR A 11 -16.29 -0.50 -11.01
N GLY A 12 -16.93 -1.67 -11.00
CA GLY A 12 -16.59 -2.79 -11.90
C GLY A 12 -15.35 -3.62 -11.52
N GLU A 13 -14.56 -3.18 -10.54
CA GLU A 13 -13.33 -3.88 -10.11
C GLU A 13 -13.41 -4.37 -8.64
N GLY A 14 -14.31 -3.79 -7.82
CA GLY A 14 -14.47 -4.15 -6.43
C GLY A 14 -13.45 -3.45 -5.52
N VAL A 15 -13.01 -4.11 -4.45
CA VAL A 15 -12.07 -3.52 -3.48
C VAL A 15 -10.74 -3.22 -4.15
N SER A 16 -10.28 -1.97 -4.02
CA SER A 16 -8.98 -1.53 -4.54
C SER A 16 -7.82 -2.04 -3.68
N LYS A 17 -7.49 -3.34 -3.80
CA LYS A 17 -6.39 -3.95 -3.04
C LYS A 17 -5.05 -3.23 -3.26
N THR A 18 -4.73 -2.86 -4.50
CA THR A 18 -3.47 -2.15 -4.79
C THR A 18 -3.44 -0.74 -4.17
N GLY A 19 -4.59 -0.09 -4.05
CA GLY A 19 -4.73 1.17 -3.30
C GLY A 19 -4.37 1.00 -1.83
N GLU A 20 -4.94 -0.03 -1.19
CA GLU A 20 -4.59 -0.35 0.20
C GLU A 20 -3.11 -0.67 0.38
N LEU A 21 -2.49 -1.41 -0.56
CA LEU A 21 -1.06 -1.72 -0.48
C LEU A 21 -0.17 -0.47 -0.55
N VAL A 22 -0.54 0.52 -1.37
CA VAL A 22 0.18 1.81 -1.41
C VAL A 22 -0.01 2.56 -0.11
N ASP A 23 -1.25 2.70 0.36
CA ASP A 23 -1.57 3.53 1.52
C ASP A 23 -1.01 2.93 2.82
N LEU A 24 -1.24 1.63 3.04
CA LEU A 24 -0.67 0.90 4.17
C LEU A 24 0.85 0.81 4.05
N GLY A 25 1.37 0.62 2.84
CA GLY A 25 2.80 0.64 2.54
C GLY A 25 3.47 1.91 3.06
N VAL A 26 2.92 3.08 2.75
CA VAL A 26 3.45 4.37 3.19
C VAL A 26 3.34 4.52 4.71
N LYS A 27 2.18 4.19 5.29
CA LYS A 27 1.98 4.32 6.74
C LYS A 27 2.91 3.38 7.54
N ALA A 28 3.18 2.19 7.01
CA ALA A 28 4.11 1.23 7.60
C ALA A 28 5.59 1.58 7.37
N GLY A 29 5.89 2.49 6.44
CA GLY A 29 7.26 2.80 6.01
C GLY A 29 7.88 1.75 5.08
N VAL A 30 7.07 0.84 4.53
CA VAL A 30 7.48 -0.16 3.53
C VAL A 30 7.59 0.50 2.15
N VAL A 31 6.67 1.42 1.84
CA VAL A 31 6.69 2.24 0.62
C VAL A 31 7.16 3.63 1.00
N GLU A 32 8.18 4.12 0.30
CA GLU A 32 8.70 5.47 0.49
C GLU A 32 7.91 6.48 -0.33
N LYS A 33 7.60 7.63 0.27
CA LYS A 33 6.99 8.77 -0.41
C LYS A 33 7.91 9.98 -0.34
N SER A 34 8.44 10.41 -1.49
CA SER A 34 9.26 11.61 -1.63
C SER A 34 8.52 12.65 -2.47
N GLY A 35 7.84 13.57 -1.79
CA GLY A 35 6.95 14.53 -2.44
C GLY A 35 5.77 13.80 -3.11
N ALA A 36 5.70 13.87 -4.44
CA ALA A 36 4.69 13.18 -5.23
C ALA A 36 5.10 11.76 -5.67
N TRP A 37 6.37 11.37 -5.49
CA TRP A 37 6.88 10.07 -5.95
C TRP A 37 6.72 8.99 -4.89
N PHE A 38 6.35 7.79 -5.33
CA PHE A 38 6.28 6.58 -4.52
C PHE A 38 7.32 5.57 -4.99
N SER A 39 8.02 4.95 -4.05
CA SER A 39 9.09 3.99 -4.32
C SER A 39 9.06 2.79 -3.36
N TYR A 40 9.51 1.63 -3.82
CA TYR A 40 9.71 0.43 -3.01
C TYR A 40 11.08 -0.16 -3.36
N ASN A 41 11.94 -0.44 -2.36
CA ASN A 41 13.30 -0.99 -2.57
C ASN A 41 14.08 -0.27 -3.69
N SER A 42 14.08 1.07 -3.68
CA SER A 42 14.70 1.92 -4.71
C SER A 42 14.08 1.88 -6.12
N GLN A 43 13.06 1.05 -6.35
CA GLN A 43 12.26 1.05 -7.58
C GLN A 43 11.16 2.10 -7.49
N ARG A 44 11.01 2.93 -8.53
CA ARG A 44 9.90 3.90 -8.61
C ARG A 44 8.62 3.18 -8.98
N LEU A 45 7.60 3.30 -8.14
CA LEU A 45 6.25 2.79 -8.40
C LEU A 45 5.46 3.79 -9.25
N GLY A 46 5.67 5.09 -9.05
CA GLY A 46 5.02 6.12 -9.87
C GLY A 46 4.95 7.47 -9.20
N GLN A 47 4.58 8.49 -9.99
CA GLN A 47 4.27 9.82 -9.50
C GLN A 47 2.76 9.92 -9.23
N GLY A 48 2.39 10.06 -7.96
CA GLY A 48 1.01 10.07 -7.50
C GLY A 48 0.46 8.67 -7.18
N ARG A 49 -0.55 8.63 -6.30
CA ARG A 49 -1.15 7.38 -5.79
C ARG A 49 -1.73 6.51 -6.91
N GLU A 50 -2.47 7.10 -7.84
CA GLU A 50 -3.11 6.35 -8.93
C GLU A 50 -2.09 5.68 -9.85
N ASN A 51 -0.98 6.36 -10.18
CA ASN A 51 0.08 5.74 -10.98
C ASN A 51 0.79 4.61 -10.22
N ALA A 52 1.02 4.76 -8.92
CA ALA A 52 1.56 3.68 -8.10
C ALA A 52 0.62 2.47 -8.02
N LYS A 53 -0.71 2.69 -7.90
CA LYS A 53 -1.72 1.64 -7.95
C LYS A 53 -1.70 0.88 -9.26
N LEU A 54 -1.65 1.60 -10.39
CA LEU A 54 -1.56 1.02 -11.73
C LEU A 54 -0.29 0.17 -11.86
N PHE A 55 0.84 0.69 -11.41
CA PHE A 55 2.10 -0.05 -11.40
C PHE A 55 1.98 -1.36 -10.62
N LEU A 56 1.43 -1.35 -9.41
CA LEU A 56 1.27 -2.58 -8.60
C LEU A 56 0.28 -3.56 -9.21
N ARG A 57 -0.76 -3.07 -9.89
CA ARG A 57 -1.71 -3.93 -10.62
C ARG A 57 -1.00 -4.64 -11.77
N ASP A 58 -0.15 -3.93 -12.49
CA ASP A 58 0.55 -4.45 -13.67
C ASP A 58 1.82 -5.25 -13.27
N ASN A 59 2.28 -5.13 -12.02
CA ASN A 59 3.44 -5.85 -11.45
C ASN A 59 3.04 -6.64 -10.18
N PRO A 60 2.32 -7.77 -10.33
CA PRO A 60 1.75 -8.51 -9.21
C PRO A 60 2.80 -9.16 -8.28
N ASP A 61 4.01 -9.41 -8.77
CA ASP A 61 5.11 -9.89 -7.92
C ASP A 61 5.51 -8.84 -6.88
N THR A 62 5.76 -7.61 -7.32
CA THR A 62 6.06 -6.48 -6.42
C THR A 62 4.91 -6.21 -5.46
N ALA A 63 3.66 -6.30 -5.92
CA ALA A 63 2.50 -6.15 -5.05
C ALA A 63 2.46 -7.24 -3.96
N ARG A 64 2.78 -8.50 -4.30
CA ARG A 64 2.88 -9.61 -3.33
C ARG A 64 4.00 -9.42 -2.32
N GLU A 65 5.16 -8.91 -2.75
CA GLU A 65 6.28 -8.62 -1.85
C GLU A 65 5.89 -7.54 -0.81
N ILE A 66 5.27 -6.45 -1.26
CA ILE A 66 4.76 -5.40 -0.37
C ILE A 66 3.69 -5.96 0.58
N GLU A 67 2.75 -6.76 0.08
CA GLU A 67 1.73 -7.39 0.92
C GLU A 67 2.34 -8.29 2.00
N LEU A 68 3.34 -9.10 1.63
CA LEU A 68 4.01 -9.99 2.58
C LEU A 68 4.74 -9.18 3.66
N ALA A 69 5.46 -8.13 3.28
CA ALA A 69 6.15 -7.25 4.21
C ALA A 69 5.17 -6.57 5.18
N LEU A 70 4.01 -6.12 4.69
CA LEU A 70 2.95 -5.54 5.52
C LEU A 70 2.36 -6.57 6.49
N ARG A 71 2.08 -7.79 6.03
CA ARG A 71 1.50 -8.84 6.89
C ARG A 71 2.48 -9.32 7.97
N GLN A 72 3.76 -9.46 7.64
CA GLN A 72 4.79 -9.83 8.61
C GLN A 72 4.95 -8.77 9.71
N ASN A 73 4.80 -7.50 9.35
CA ASN A 73 4.88 -6.39 10.29
C ASN A 73 3.52 -5.98 10.88
N ALA A 74 2.45 -6.76 10.67
CA ALA A 74 1.09 -6.38 11.02
C ALA A 74 0.89 -6.07 12.52
N GLY A 75 1.65 -6.71 13.41
CA GLY A 75 1.65 -6.40 14.84
C GLY A 75 2.19 -5.00 15.14
N LEU A 76 3.37 -4.67 14.60
CA LEU A 76 4.02 -3.35 14.74
C LEU A 76 3.22 -2.23 14.07
N ILE A 77 2.62 -2.55 12.93
CA ILE A 77 1.75 -1.64 12.18
C ILE A 77 0.48 -1.33 12.96
N ALA A 78 -0.11 -2.33 13.63
CA ALA A 78 -1.30 -2.12 14.46
C ALA A 78 -1.05 -1.19 15.65
N GLU A 79 0.16 -1.21 16.24
CA GLU A 79 0.55 -0.27 17.30
C GLU A 79 0.68 1.16 16.76
N LYS A 80 1.35 1.34 15.61
CA LYS A 80 1.45 2.64 14.93
C LYS A 80 0.10 3.25 14.52
N PHE A 81 -0.94 2.44 14.36
CA PHE A 81 -2.30 2.92 14.03
C PHE A 81 -3.12 3.36 15.23
N LEU A 82 -2.64 3.10 16.45
CA LEU A 82 -3.34 3.45 17.70
C LEU A 82 -2.76 4.71 18.37
N GLU A 83 -1.67 5.25 17.84
CA GLU A 83 -1.09 6.56 18.20
C GLU A 83 -1.70 7.69 17.37
#